data_AF-A0A8S1CQH0-F1
#
_entry.id   AF-A0A8S1CQH0-F1
#
_cell.length_a   1.000
_cell.length_b   1.000
_cell.length_c   1.000
_cell.angle_alpha   90.00
_cell.angle_beta   90.00
_cell.angle_gamma   90.00
#
_symmetry.space_group_name_H-M   'P 1'
#
loop_
_entity.id
_entity.type
_entity.pdbx_description
1 polymer ?
#
loop_
_entity_poly.entity_id
_entity_poly.type
_entity_poly.pdbx_seq_one_letter_code
_entity_poly.pdbx_strand_id
1 'polypeptide(L)'
;MAGVSNQNERVLDYSVHSFSSCLSNYAPEKIQENKPSDQLSRWSSDTNSPPQFLVLKLNRCSIVRSVTFGKYEKTHVCNLKKFKVYGGMNEANMVELLEGGLLNDSVPETFTLTHEKEGFEMPCRFIKIVPLLSWGPSFNFSIWFVELRGEDDPSLVKKSVQFFHEFKEREAIRLCLKHFRQRGPKFAGVYDALKASIGIDLEDQRLTVLHNTLVLNADYTATEEFMANAVQEGLLDNFLLGQDYTPQWKRIMIDPTVISDDANQPGMRGGHQMCIDPVTETIYLFGGWDGTQDLSDLWQYHIPSCSWKKLSTNTEAEGGPSARSCHKMCLDTEGRQIFTLGRYLDNQYRSSDNLKSDFYVYQIEAGRWTLINEDTSAVGGPQLIFDHQICLDSEKRTIYVFGGRILTAVQGSHDETRLGASASITYSTNASGNALSTAAEMDTVLSGMYSFHIPSGTWQKICDDLGVPIMSGQKNSPIIRARVGHSMLFHPGLRELFVFAGQRRREYLNDFFAFNVDTHQVRVIWNGDSNVPSKGKDTHVSIPATGYTQRATIDPDLDEIYVLSVRRGLKLPSHVIII
;
A
#
# COMPACT_ATOMS: atom_id res chain seq x y z
N MET A 1 -0.83 10.95 26.70
CA MET A 1 -1.15 11.57 28.00
C MET A 1 -2.32 10.81 28.60
N ALA A 2 -2.17 10.29 29.82
CA ALA A 2 -3.20 9.52 30.52
C ALA A 2 -4.38 10.43 30.89
N GLY A 3 -5.60 10.00 30.56
CA GLY A 3 -6.83 10.76 30.77
C GLY A 3 -7.13 10.99 32.24
N VAL A 4 -7.38 12.24 32.58
CA VAL A 4 -7.95 12.64 33.88
C VAL A 4 -9.37 12.07 33.94
N SER A 5 -9.61 11.13 34.85
CA SER A 5 -10.96 10.63 35.14
C SER A 5 -11.79 11.77 35.72
N ASN A 6 -12.73 12.31 34.93
CA ASN A 6 -13.71 13.29 35.41
C ASN A 6 -14.67 12.61 36.39
N GLN A 7 -14.60 12.97 37.68
CA GLN A 7 -15.36 12.37 38.78
C GLN A 7 -16.88 12.67 38.77
N ASN A 8 -17.43 13.29 37.72
CA ASN A 8 -18.82 13.80 37.69
C ASN A 8 -19.77 13.08 36.71
N GLU A 9 -19.34 12.01 36.05
CA GLU A 9 -20.21 11.32 35.08
C GLU A 9 -21.29 10.47 35.77
N ARG A 10 -22.56 10.76 35.45
CA ARG A 10 -23.72 10.03 35.96
C ARG A 10 -24.54 9.41 34.84
N VAL A 11 -25.39 8.46 35.21
CA VAL A 11 -26.42 7.92 34.32
C VAL A 11 -27.48 8.99 34.08
N LEU A 12 -27.82 9.23 32.82
CA LEU A 12 -28.76 10.25 32.38
C LEU A 12 -30.13 9.63 32.15
N ASP A 13 -31.15 10.17 32.83
CA ASP A 13 -32.52 9.72 32.62
C ASP A 13 -33.08 10.25 31.29
N TYR A 14 -33.81 9.40 30.58
CA TYR A 14 -34.50 9.74 29.34
C TYR A 14 -35.84 9.04 29.23
N SER A 15 -36.71 9.54 28.37
CA SER A 15 -37.91 8.86 27.89
C SER A 15 -37.81 8.61 26.38
N VAL A 16 -38.48 7.59 25.87
CA VAL A 16 -38.70 7.47 24.42
C VAL A 16 -39.61 8.61 23.98
N HIS A 17 -39.18 9.41 23.00
CA HIS A 17 -39.91 10.57 22.48
C HIS A 17 -40.60 10.26 21.16
N SER A 18 -39.90 9.60 20.24
CA SER A 18 -40.49 9.11 18.99
C SER A 18 -39.68 7.94 18.44
N PHE A 19 -40.28 7.18 17.54
CA PHE A 19 -39.68 6.00 16.92
C PHE A 19 -40.26 5.79 15.53
N SER A 20 -39.54 5.07 14.67
CA SER A 20 -39.99 4.78 13.30
C SER A 20 -41.14 3.78 13.27
N SER A 21 -40.90 2.60 13.84
CA SER A 21 -41.87 1.50 13.91
C SER A 21 -41.49 0.52 15.03
N CYS A 22 -42.41 -0.35 15.39
CA CYS A 22 -42.12 -1.43 16.33
C CYS A 22 -43.08 -2.62 16.12
N LEU A 23 -42.60 -3.81 16.45
CA LEU A 23 -43.46 -4.98 16.63
C LEU A 23 -44.19 -4.89 17.96
N SER A 24 -45.44 -5.37 18.02
CA SER A 24 -46.35 -5.23 19.19
C SER A 24 -45.74 -5.70 20.52
N ASN A 25 -44.94 -6.76 20.50
CA ASN A 25 -44.31 -7.33 21.71
C ASN A 25 -42.97 -6.67 22.06
N TYR A 26 -42.49 -5.72 21.26
CA TYR A 26 -41.14 -5.13 21.35
C TYR A 26 -41.22 -3.60 21.34
N ALA A 27 -42.06 -3.08 22.25
CA ALA A 27 -42.25 -1.66 22.46
C ALA A 27 -40.91 -0.93 22.74
N PRO A 28 -40.75 0.31 22.26
CA PRO A 28 -39.48 1.02 22.34
C PRO A 28 -39.02 1.35 23.77
N GLU A 29 -39.93 1.46 24.72
CA GLU A 29 -39.62 1.74 26.14
C GLU A 29 -38.81 0.62 26.79
N LYS A 30 -38.86 -0.60 26.24
CA LYS A 30 -38.14 -1.75 26.79
C LYS A 30 -36.62 -1.61 26.76
N ILE A 31 -36.08 -0.70 25.95
CA ILE A 31 -34.65 -0.40 25.92
C ILE A 31 -34.14 0.25 27.22
N GLN A 32 -35.03 0.65 28.12
CA GLN A 32 -34.68 1.26 29.41
C GLN A 32 -34.37 0.19 30.48
N GLU A 33 -34.71 -1.08 30.24
CA GLU A 33 -34.51 -2.17 31.19
C GLU A 33 -33.40 -3.12 30.72
N ASN A 34 -32.33 -3.24 31.49
CA ASN A 34 -31.25 -4.17 31.18
C ASN A 34 -31.58 -5.59 31.69
N LYS A 35 -32.33 -6.37 30.89
CA LYS A 35 -32.68 -7.77 31.18
C LYS A 35 -32.13 -8.71 30.09
N PRO A 36 -30.84 -9.05 30.13
CA PRO A 36 -30.18 -9.83 29.08
C PRO A 36 -30.74 -11.26 28.93
N SER A 37 -31.40 -11.81 29.96
CA SER A 37 -32.04 -13.13 29.93
C SER A 37 -33.48 -13.12 29.39
N ASP A 38 -34.09 -11.95 29.19
CA ASP A 38 -35.45 -11.83 28.65
C ASP A 38 -35.40 -11.41 27.18
N GLN A 39 -35.74 -12.36 26.29
CA GLN A 39 -35.75 -12.11 24.84
C GLN A 39 -36.73 -11.01 24.42
N LEU A 40 -37.77 -10.75 25.23
CA LEU A 40 -38.75 -9.72 24.98
C LEU A 40 -38.30 -8.33 25.47
N SER A 41 -37.22 -8.23 26.26
CA SER A 41 -36.70 -6.95 26.79
C SER A 41 -35.85 -6.22 25.76
N ARG A 42 -36.48 -5.79 24.67
CA ARG A 42 -35.87 -5.03 23.59
C ARG A 42 -36.90 -4.24 22.81
N TRP A 43 -36.44 -3.19 22.14
CA TRP A 43 -37.13 -2.67 20.97
C TRP A 43 -36.79 -3.52 19.75
N SER A 44 -37.77 -3.74 18.88
CA SER A 44 -37.55 -4.31 17.55
C SER A 44 -38.43 -3.61 16.54
N SER A 45 -37.83 -3.13 15.44
CA SER A 45 -38.58 -2.56 14.32
C SER A 45 -39.50 -3.63 13.70
N ASP A 46 -40.56 -3.18 13.01
CA ASP A 46 -41.46 -4.06 12.23
C ASP A 46 -40.88 -4.45 10.86
N THR A 47 -39.91 -3.69 10.37
CA THR A 47 -39.20 -3.89 9.10
C THR A 47 -37.72 -3.57 9.25
N ASN A 48 -36.89 -4.16 8.39
CA ASN A 48 -35.47 -3.83 8.27
C ASN A 48 -35.20 -2.78 7.17
N SER A 49 -36.23 -2.25 6.51
CA SER A 49 -36.10 -1.17 5.53
C SER A 49 -35.86 0.18 6.21
N PRO A 50 -34.75 0.87 5.94
CA PRO A 50 -34.51 2.23 6.42
C PRO A 50 -35.55 3.23 5.84
N PRO A 51 -35.83 4.35 6.53
CA PRO A 51 -35.23 4.77 7.79
C PRO A 51 -35.89 4.10 9.01
N GLN A 52 -35.08 3.51 9.90
CA GLN A 52 -35.51 3.05 11.22
C GLN A 52 -34.78 3.88 12.28
N PHE A 53 -35.47 4.26 13.36
CA PHE A 53 -34.89 5.11 14.39
C PHE A 53 -35.62 5.04 15.73
N LEU A 54 -34.90 5.42 16.78
CA LEU A 54 -35.41 5.78 18.09
C LEU A 54 -34.91 7.18 18.46
N VAL A 55 -35.81 8.05 18.90
CA VAL A 55 -35.48 9.36 19.46
C VAL A 55 -35.79 9.32 20.95
N LEU A 56 -34.76 9.55 21.75
CA LEU A 56 -34.79 9.63 23.20
C LEU A 56 -34.78 11.10 23.59
N LYS A 57 -35.61 11.48 24.57
CA LYS A 57 -35.62 12.81 25.15
C LYS A 57 -35.08 12.72 26.56
N LEU A 58 -33.96 13.40 26.78
CA LEU A 58 -33.34 13.48 28.10
C LEU A 58 -34.26 14.26 29.04
N ASN A 59 -34.35 13.86 30.32
CA ASN A 59 -35.17 14.53 31.31
C ASN A 59 -34.68 15.96 31.58
N ARG A 60 -33.36 16.15 31.55
CA ARG A 60 -32.68 17.45 31.63
C ARG A 60 -31.80 17.68 30.40
N CYS A 61 -31.48 18.94 30.12
CA CYS A 61 -30.45 19.22 29.13
C CYS A 61 -29.13 18.72 29.68
N SER A 62 -28.39 17.96 28.88
CA SER A 62 -27.20 17.23 29.34
C SER A 62 -26.11 17.26 28.29
N ILE A 63 -24.86 17.15 28.72
CA ILE A 63 -23.72 16.84 27.86
C ILE A 63 -23.57 15.33 27.88
N VAL A 64 -23.88 14.65 26.78
CA VAL A 64 -23.86 13.19 26.71
C VAL A 64 -22.50 12.74 26.20
N ARG A 65 -21.75 12.01 27.03
CA ARG A 65 -20.37 11.61 26.76
C ARG A 65 -20.26 10.19 26.25
N SER A 66 -21.14 9.29 26.66
CA SER A 66 -21.13 7.91 26.19
C SER A 66 -22.52 7.31 26.10
N VAL A 67 -22.61 6.29 25.24
CA VAL A 67 -23.77 5.41 25.11
C VAL A 67 -23.33 3.97 25.30
N THR A 68 -24.05 3.22 26.13
CA THR A 68 -23.86 1.78 26.31
C THR A 68 -25.03 1.04 25.69
N PHE A 69 -24.74 0.05 24.86
CA PHE A 69 -25.73 -0.88 24.34
C PHE A 69 -25.63 -2.20 25.10
N GLY A 70 -26.72 -2.57 25.78
CA GLY A 70 -26.83 -3.93 26.32
C GLY A 70 -27.10 -4.95 25.20
N LYS A 71 -26.92 -6.22 25.53
CA LYS A 71 -27.11 -7.34 24.60
C LYS A 71 -27.85 -8.49 25.27
N TYR A 72 -28.42 -9.36 24.45
CA TYR A 72 -28.97 -10.62 24.89
C TYR A 72 -27.88 -11.55 25.41
N GLU A 73 -28.21 -12.45 26.34
CA GLU A 73 -27.27 -13.42 26.93
C GLU A 73 -26.61 -14.36 25.90
N LYS A 74 -27.19 -14.46 24.70
CA LYS A 74 -26.66 -15.23 23.56
C LYS A 74 -26.48 -14.33 22.34
N THR A 75 -25.63 -14.78 21.42
CA THR A 75 -25.48 -14.14 20.11
C THR A 75 -26.82 -14.06 19.38
N HIS A 76 -27.10 -12.94 18.73
CA HIS A 76 -28.39 -12.73 18.09
C HIS A 76 -28.26 -11.94 16.79
N VAL A 77 -28.80 -12.48 15.70
CA VAL A 77 -28.68 -11.92 14.33
C VAL A 77 -29.26 -10.51 14.17
N CYS A 78 -30.21 -10.11 15.01
CA CYS A 78 -30.76 -8.74 15.03
C CYS A 78 -29.83 -7.69 15.66
N ASN A 79 -28.69 -8.07 16.24
CA ASN A 79 -27.72 -7.11 16.77
C ASN A 79 -27.28 -6.12 15.68
N LEU A 80 -27.12 -4.85 16.04
CA LEU A 80 -26.80 -3.78 15.11
C LEU A 80 -25.35 -3.86 14.68
N LYS A 81 -25.08 -4.47 13.52
CA LYS A 81 -23.76 -4.45 12.89
C LYS A 81 -23.32 -3.03 12.51
N LYS A 82 -24.26 -2.14 12.18
CA LYS A 82 -23.99 -0.74 11.88
C LYS A 82 -25.13 0.16 12.34
N PHE A 83 -24.79 1.28 12.98
CA PHE A 83 -25.74 2.30 13.42
C PHE A 83 -25.09 3.68 13.51
N LYS A 84 -25.92 4.72 13.61
CA LYS A 84 -25.49 6.08 13.92
C LYS A 84 -26.23 6.62 15.13
N VAL A 85 -25.58 7.50 15.89
CA VAL A 85 -26.17 8.24 17.01
C VAL A 85 -26.05 9.73 16.71
N TYR A 86 -27.16 10.44 16.85
CA TYR A 86 -27.24 11.89 16.69
C TYR A 86 -27.69 12.53 18.00
N GLY A 87 -27.31 13.78 18.22
CA GLY A 87 -27.77 14.54 19.38
C GLY A 87 -27.93 16.01 19.09
N GLY A 88 -28.78 16.67 19.86
CA GLY A 88 -28.99 18.10 19.75
C GLY A 88 -30.07 18.62 20.67
N MET A 89 -30.24 19.95 20.66
CA MET A 89 -31.25 20.64 21.46
C MET A 89 -32.67 20.51 20.88
N ASN A 90 -32.79 20.29 19.56
CA ASN A 90 -34.06 20.19 18.84
C ASN A 90 -34.06 18.95 17.94
N GLU A 91 -35.24 18.35 17.73
CA GLU A 91 -35.39 17.13 16.93
C GLU A 91 -35.05 17.30 15.43
N ALA A 92 -35.26 18.49 14.89
CA ALA A 92 -35.02 18.78 13.47
C ALA A 92 -33.54 19.02 13.13
N ASN A 93 -32.73 19.43 14.12
CA ASN A 93 -31.37 19.91 13.92
C ASN A 93 -30.42 19.23 14.90
N MET A 94 -30.22 17.92 14.71
CA MET A 94 -29.23 17.13 15.44
C MET A 94 -27.95 16.99 14.63
N VAL A 95 -26.83 16.81 15.31
CA VAL A 95 -25.54 16.50 14.69
C VAL A 95 -25.15 15.06 14.99
N GLU A 96 -24.34 14.46 14.12
CA GLU A 96 -23.82 13.11 14.30
C GLU A 96 -22.81 13.08 15.45
N LEU A 97 -23.04 12.23 16.44
CA LEU A 97 -22.17 12.03 17.59
C LEU A 97 -21.32 10.76 17.47
N LEU A 98 -21.80 9.76 16.74
CA LEU A 98 -21.14 8.47 16.57
C LEU A 98 -21.66 7.75 15.33
N GLU A 99 -20.74 7.16 14.56
CA GLU A 99 -21.01 6.05 13.64
C GLU A 99 -20.28 4.82 14.18
N GLY A 100 -21.01 3.71 14.38
CA GLY A 100 -20.48 2.54 15.05
C GLY A 100 -21.20 1.24 14.68
N GLY A 101 -20.80 0.15 15.33
CA GLY A 101 -21.35 -1.18 15.12
C GLY A 101 -21.07 -2.07 16.32
N LEU A 102 -22.01 -2.96 16.64
CA LEU A 102 -21.88 -3.93 17.73
C LEU A 102 -21.27 -5.24 17.23
N LEU A 103 -20.38 -5.81 18.02
CA LEU A 103 -19.95 -7.20 17.85
C LEU A 103 -21.14 -8.15 18.07
N ASN A 104 -21.14 -9.27 17.35
CA ASN A 104 -22.20 -10.28 17.49
C ASN A 104 -21.92 -11.27 18.64
N ASP A 105 -21.78 -10.75 19.84
CA ASP A 105 -21.60 -11.49 21.09
C ASP A 105 -22.67 -11.07 22.13
N SER A 106 -22.51 -11.49 23.38
CA SER A 106 -23.39 -11.15 24.50
C SER A 106 -22.81 -10.08 25.43
N VAL A 107 -21.66 -9.50 25.10
CA VAL A 107 -20.96 -8.54 25.95
C VAL A 107 -21.48 -7.12 25.66
N PRO A 108 -22.01 -6.38 26.65
CA PRO A 108 -22.40 -4.98 26.46
C PRO A 108 -21.24 -4.12 25.96
N GLU A 109 -21.53 -3.16 25.09
CA GLU A 109 -20.51 -2.28 24.51
C GLU A 109 -20.82 -0.81 24.81
N THR A 110 -19.81 -0.07 25.25
CA THR A 110 -19.88 1.36 25.52
C THR A 110 -19.05 2.12 24.51
N PHE A 111 -19.64 3.17 23.94
CA PHE A 111 -19.00 4.04 22.96
C PHE A 111 -18.94 5.46 23.49
N THR A 112 -17.79 6.10 23.34
CA THR A 112 -17.65 7.54 23.55
C THR A 112 -18.34 8.28 22.41
N LEU A 113 -19.19 9.24 22.75
CA LEU A 113 -19.85 10.12 21.80
C LEU A 113 -19.01 11.37 21.59
N THR A 114 -19.01 11.89 20.36
CA THR A 114 -18.46 13.21 20.06
C THR A 114 -19.32 14.26 20.76
N HIS A 115 -18.81 14.76 21.88
CA HIS A 115 -19.50 15.71 22.76
C HIS A 115 -18.84 17.09 22.75
N GLU A 116 -17.75 17.26 22.01
CA GLU A 116 -17.02 18.51 21.88
C GLU A 116 -16.89 18.91 20.41
N LYS A 117 -17.08 20.20 20.11
CA LYS A 117 -16.83 20.78 18.79
C LYS A 117 -16.12 22.12 18.95
N GLU A 118 -14.95 22.28 18.36
CA GLU A 118 -14.14 23.52 18.44
C GLU A 118 -13.85 23.98 19.88
N GLY A 119 -13.51 23.05 20.80
CA GLY A 119 -13.24 23.40 22.20
C GLY A 119 -14.46 23.45 23.11
N PHE A 120 -15.66 23.17 22.58
CA PHE A 120 -16.92 23.42 23.26
C PHE A 120 -17.78 22.16 23.46
N GLU A 121 -18.22 21.93 24.71
CA GLU A 121 -19.11 20.83 25.08
C GLU A 121 -20.55 21.04 24.59
N MET A 122 -21.04 20.15 23.75
CA MET A 122 -22.31 20.30 23.05
C MET A 122 -23.50 19.81 23.90
N PRO A 123 -24.47 20.69 24.20
CA PRO A 123 -25.64 20.33 24.97
C PRO A 123 -26.65 19.55 24.12
N CYS A 124 -27.20 18.49 24.70
CA CYS A 124 -28.25 17.70 24.09
C CYS A 124 -29.52 17.76 24.93
N ARG A 125 -30.66 17.81 24.24
CA ARG A 125 -31.98 17.52 24.81
C ARG A 125 -32.54 16.23 24.24
N PHE A 126 -32.13 15.87 23.03
CA PHE A 126 -32.56 14.69 22.31
C PHE A 126 -31.35 13.89 21.83
N ILE A 127 -31.49 12.57 21.85
CA ILE A 127 -30.55 11.61 21.27
C ILE A 127 -31.32 10.72 20.30
N LYS A 128 -30.85 10.61 19.06
CA LYS A 128 -31.47 9.77 18.03
C LYS A 128 -30.54 8.65 17.62
N ILE A 129 -30.99 7.40 17.76
CA ILE A 129 -30.27 6.20 17.36
C ILE A 129 -30.88 5.72 16.04
N VAL A 130 -30.05 5.51 15.03
CA VAL A 130 -30.45 5.11 13.67
C VAL A 130 -29.75 3.79 13.32
N PRO A 131 -30.45 2.64 13.45
CA PRO A 131 -30.00 1.38 12.90
C PRO A 131 -29.79 1.46 11.38
N LEU A 132 -28.67 0.92 10.90
CA LEU A 132 -28.34 0.87 9.48
C LEU A 132 -28.20 -0.56 8.95
N LEU A 133 -27.64 -1.46 9.76
CA LEU A 133 -27.41 -2.85 9.38
C LEU A 133 -27.48 -3.77 10.60
N SER A 134 -28.18 -4.90 10.47
CA SER A 134 -28.16 -6.02 11.42
C SER A 134 -27.20 -7.12 10.94
N TRP A 135 -26.76 -8.00 11.84
CA TRP A 135 -25.90 -9.13 11.46
C TRP A 135 -26.61 -10.16 10.55
N GLY A 136 -27.93 -10.30 10.71
CA GLY A 136 -28.78 -11.06 9.81
C GLY A 136 -29.36 -10.15 8.71
N PRO A 137 -29.00 -10.30 7.43
CA PRO A 137 -29.34 -9.34 6.37
C PRO A 137 -30.85 -9.15 6.13
N SER A 138 -31.70 -10.09 6.56
CA SER A 138 -33.16 -10.03 6.44
C SER A 138 -33.88 -9.84 7.78
N PHE A 139 -33.15 -9.54 8.85
CA PHE A 139 -33.72 -9.41 10.19
C PHE A 139 -33.95 -7.95 10.55
N ASN A 140 -35.08 -7.70 11.20
CA ASN A 140 -35.43 -6.42 11.79
C ASN A 140 -34.37 -5.95 12.78
N PHE A 141 -34.28 -4.64 12.95
CA PHE A 141 -33.33 -4.04 13.87
C PHE A 141 -33.83 -4.18 15.29
N SER A 142 -32.93 -4.58 16.19
CA SER A 142 -33.26 -4.64 17.61
C SER A 142 -32.24 -3.91 18.46
N ILE A 143 -32.74 -3.20 19.47
CA ILE A 143 -31.93 -2.55 20.50
C ILE A 143 -32.39 -3.12 21.83
N TRP A 144 -31.48 -3.76 22.56
CA TRP A 144 -31.82 -4.48 23.79
C TRP A 144 -31.91 -3.53 24.98
N PHE A 145 -30.89 -2.69 25.16
CA PHE A 145 -30.82 -1.75 26.26
C PHE A 145 -29.94 -0.56 25.86
N VAL A 146 -30.25 0.63 26.37
CA VAL A 146 -29.48 1.85 26.16
C VAL A 146 -29.22 2.51 27.52
N GLU A 147 -27.96 2.74 27.87
CA GLU A 147 -27.58 3.62 28.99
C GLU A 147 -26.85 4.83 28.42
N LEU A 148 -27.27 6.03 28.80
CA LEU A 148 -26.57 7.26 28.45
C LEU A 148 -25.86 7.79 29.69
N ARG A 149 -24.60 8.20 29.54
CA ARG A 149 -23.83 8.82 30.63
C ARG A 149 -23.29 10.18 30.24
N GLY A 150 -23.17 11.05 31.22
CA GLY A 150 -22.64 12.39 31.04
C GLY A 150 -22.94 13.30 32.22
N GLU A 151 -23.12 14.58 31.93
CA GLU A 151 -23.37 15.63 32.92
C GLU A 151 -24.71 16.34 32.64
N ASP A 152 -25.58 16.42 33.66
CA ASP A 152 -26.86 17.14 33.61
C ASP A 152 -27.06 18.12 34.78
N ASP A 153 -25.98 18.50 35.47
CA ASP A 153 -26.00 19.56 36.47
C ASP A 153 -26.36 20.88 35.78
N PRO A 154 -27.50 21.51 36.16
CA PRO A 154 -27.93 22.76 35.54
C PRO A 154 -26.87 23.87 35.62
N SER A 155 -26.01 23.89 36.63
CA SER A 155 -24.97 24.92 36.79
C SER A 155 -23.84 24.78 35.78
N LEU A 156 -23.47 23.54 35.42
CA LEU A 156 -22.44 23.22 34.45
C LEU A 156 -22.98 23.31 33.02
N VAL A 157 -24.13 22.66 32.76
CA VAL A 157 -24.73 22.60 31.42
C VAL A 157 -25.25 23.96 30.95
N LYS A 158 -25.66 24.87 31.87
CA LYS A 158 -26.13 26.21 31.50
C LYS A 158 -25.08 27.01 30.72
N LYS A 159 -23.81 26.91 31.09
CA LYS A 159 -22.71 27.55 30.35
C LYS A 159 -22.65 27.00 28.94
N SER A 160 -22.79 25.69 28.81
CA SER A 160 -22.76 25.03 27.51
C SER A 160 -23.94 25.41 26.63
N VAL A 161 -25.15 25.48 27.21
CA VAL A 161 -26.36 25.96 26.50
C VAL A 161 -26.19 27.40 26.02
N GLN A 162 -25.69 28.30 26.86
CA GLN A 162 -25.47 29.68 26.46
C GLN A 162 -24.49 29.79 25.29
N PHE A 163 -23.35 29.12 25.38
CA PHE A 163 -22.39 29.12 24.28
C PHE A 163 -22.97 28.49 23.02
N PHE A 164 -23.77 27.42 23.12
CA PHE A 164 -24.45 26.84 21.96
C PHE A 164 -25.37 27.84 21.26
N HIS A 165 -26.07 28.68 22.03
CA HIS A 165 -26.89 29.76 21.46
C HIS A 165 -26.03 30.80 20.74
N GLU A 166 -24.93 31.26 21.36
CA GLU A 166 -23.99 32.20 20.76
C GLU A 166 -23.33 31.62 19.49
N PHE A 167 -22.96 30.34 19.51
CA PHE A 167 -22.42 29.61 18.36
C PHE A 167 -23.44 29.54 17.22
N LYS A 168 -24.70 29.20 17.51
CA LYS A 168 -25.76 29.15 16.49
C LYS A 168 -26.01 30.52 15.87
N GLU A 169 -26.01 31.57 16.67
CA GLU A 169 -26.15 32.93 16.18
C GLU A 169 -24.97 33.30 15.27
N ARG A 170 -23.74 33.02 15.71
CA ARG A 170 -22.51 33.21 14.94
C ARG A 170 -22.55 32.49 13.59
N GLU A 171 -22.92 31.22 13.58
CA GLU A 171 -23.02 30.43 12.35
C GLU A 171 -24.15 30.91 11.43
N ALA A 172 -25.30 31.32 11.97
CA ALA A 172 -26.37 31.90 11.18
C ALA A 172 -25.90 33.17 10.45
N ILE A 173 -25.20 34.05 11.17
CA ILE A 173 -24.60 35.27 10.61
C ILE A 173 -23.56 34.91 9.55
N ARG A 174 -22.68 33.95 9.83
CA ARG A 174 -21.66 33.49 8.87
C ARG A 174 -22.29 32.93 7.59
N LEU A 175 -23.38 32.19 7.70
CA LEU A 175 -24.15 31.70 6.54
C LEU A 175 -24.82 32.83 5.77
N CYS A 176 -25.33 33.87 6.44
CA CYS A 176 -25.82 35.08 5.79
C CYS A 176 -24.70 35.80 5.03
N LEU A 177 -23.53 35.98 5.65
CA LEU A 177 -22.35 36.56 4.99
C LEU A 177 -21.97 35.78 3.73
N LYS A 178 -21.91 34.44 3.83
CA LYS A 178 -21.66 33.56 2.68
C LYS A 178 -22.72 33.77 1.59
N HIS A 179 -24.00 33.81 1.95
CA HIS A 179 -25.09 33.99 0.99
C HIS A 179 -24.98 35.32 0.25
N PHE A 180 -24.79 36.43 0.97
CA PHE A 180 -24.70 37.75 0.36
C PHE A 180 -23.48 37.87 -0.55
N ARG A 181 -22.34 37.32 -0.14
CA ARG A 181 -21.14 37.27 -0.98
C ARG A 181 -21.37 36.50 -2.28
N GLN A 182 -22.02 35.34 -2.22
CA GLN A 182 -22.34 34.53 -3.41
C GLN A 182 -23.31 35.22 -4.38
N ARG A 183 -24.17 36.12 -3.90
CA ARG A 183 -25.07 36.91 -4.75
C ARG A 183 -24.35 38.05 -5.48
N GLY A 184 -23.06 38.25 -5.20
CA GLY A 184 -22.19 39.16 -5.92
C GLY A 184 -22.43 40.65 -5.58
N PRO A 185 -22.02 41.58 -6.47
CA PRO A 185 -21.91 43.00 -6.17
C PRO A 185 -23.20 43.67 -5.67
N LYS A 186 -24.36 43.15 -6.05
CA LYS A 186 -25.68 43.68 -5.64
C LYS A 186 -25.92 43.65 -4.13
N PHE A 187 -25.26 42.73 -3.42
CA PHE A 187 -25.38 42.59 -1.96
C PHE A 187 -24.10 42.94 -1.22
N ALA A 188 -23.09 43.51 -1.90
CA ALA A 188 -21.81 43.88 -1.29
C ALA A 188 -22.00 44.85 -0.11
N GLY A 189 -22.86 45.87 -0.26
CA GLY A 189 -23.15 46.80 0.84
C GLY A 189 -23.79 46.13 2.08
N VAL A 190 -24.59 45.08 1.88
CA VAL A 190 -25.17 44.30 2.99
C VAL A 190 -24.11 43.41 3.64
N TYR A 191 -23.25 42.78 2.83
CA TYR A 191 -22.12 41.99 3.30
C TYR A 191 -21.16 42.83 4.14
N ASP A 192 -20.75 44.01 3.63
CA ASP A 192 -19.81 44.90 4.31
C ASP A 192 -20.40 45.45 5.61
N ALA A 193 -21.68 45.85 5.59
CA ALA A 193 -22.38 46.32 6.79
C ALA A 193 -22.47 45.22 7.86
N LEU A 194 -22.79 43.99 7.47
CA LEU A 194 -22.90 42.85 8.38
C LEU A 194 -21.52 42.42 8.93
N LYS A 195 -20.48 42.42 8.08
CA LYS A 195 -19.11 42.08 8.46
C LYS A 195 -18.50 43.16 9.38
N ALA A 196 -18.78 44.43 9.14
CA ALA A 196 -18.27 45.53 9.97
C ALA A 196 -18.97 45.60 11.34
N SER A 197 -20.25 45.27 11.40
CA SER A 197 -21.03 45.30 12.65
C SER A 197 -20.77 44.09 13.54
N ILE A 198 -20.30 42.97 12.96
CA ILE A 198 -20.17 41.71 13.65
C ILE A 198 -18.77 41.16 13.34
N GLY A 199 -17.86 41.22 14.31
CA GLY A 199 -16.46 40.78 14.19
C GLY A 199 -16.27 39.27 14.04
N ILE A 200 -17.04 38.66 13.14
CA ILE A 200 -16.97 37.25 12.75
C ILE A 200 -16.25 37.19 11.41
N ASP A 201 -15.14 36.44 11.39
CA ASP A 201 -14.48 36.10 10.13
C ASP A 201 -15.30 35.06 9.38
N LEU A 202 -15.64 35.35 8.12
CA LEU A 202 -16.35 34.41 7.26
C LEU A 202 -15.47 33.19 6.93
N GLU A 203 -14.19 33.45 6.69
CA GLU A 203 -13.21 32.50 6.17
C GLU A 203 -11.79 33.06 6.35
N ASP A 204 -10.80 32.24 6.04
CA ASP A 204 -9.40 32.64 6.00
C ASP A 204 -9.14 33.75 4.97
N GLN A 205 -8.20 34.64 5.26
CA GLN A 205 -7.84 35.77 4.41
C GLN A 205 -7.41 35.33 3.00
N ARG A 206 -6.76 34.17 2.87
CA ARG A 206 -6.35 33.59 1.58
C ARG A 206 -7.55 33.30 0.67
N LEU A 207 -8.65 32.79 1.22
CA LEU A 207 -9.89 32.56 0.46
C LEU A 207 -10.53 33.88 0.03
N THR A 208 -10.36 34.94 0.83
CA THR A 208 -10.82 36.29 0.46
C THR A 208 -10.01 36.83 -0.72
N VAL A 209 -8.68 36.66 -0.71
CA VAL A 209 -7.82 37.02 -1.84
C VAL A 209 -8.23 36.25 -3.10
N LEU A 210 -8.37 34.94 -3.00
CA LEU A 210 -8.75 34.08 -4.14
C LEU A 210 -10.10 34.46 -4.75
N HIS A 211 -11.10 34.75 -3.91
CA HIS A 211 -12.40 35.22 -4.41
C HIS A 211 -12.30 36.59 -5.08
N ASN A 212 -11.50 37.51 -4.54
CA ASN A 212 -11.35 38.82 -5.15
C ASN A 212 -10.67 38.72 -6.52
N THR A 213 -9.60 37.93 -6.64
CA THR A 213 -8.91 37.72 -7.92
C THR A 213 -9.80 36.99 -8.93
N LEU A 214 -10.38 35.85 -8.54
CA LEU A 214 -11.12 34.99 -9.45
C LEU A 214 -12.54 35.50 -9.75
N VAL A 215 -13.30 35.88 -8.72
CA VAL A 215 -14.75 36.17 -8.85
C VAL A 215 -15.03 37.64 -9.10
N LEU A 216 -14.35 38.55 -8.41
CA LEU A 216 -14.63 39.99 -8.54
C LEU A 216 -13.85 40.62 -9.70
N ASN A 217 -12.57 40.27 -9.86
CA ASN A 217 -11.69 40.89 -10.85
C ASN A 217 -11.55 40.07 -12.14
N ALA A 218 -11.92 38.78 -12.12
CA ALA A 218 -11.69 37.84 -13.23
C ALA A 218 -10.23 37.80 -13.69
N ASP A 219 -9.29 37.95 -12.76
CA ASP A 219 -7.85 37.88 -13.00
C ASP A 219 -7.38 36.42 -12.91
N TYR A 220 -7.43 35.74 -14.06
CA TYR A 220 -7.08 34.33 -14.15
C TYR A 220 -5.58 34.10 -13.94
N THR A 221 -4.71 35.01 -14.41
CA THR A 221 -3.25 34.90 -14.26
C THR A 221 -2.85 34.96 -12.79
N ALA A 222 -3.34 35.95 -12.05
CA ALA A 222 -3.07 36.06 -10.61
C ALA A 222 -3.68 34.88 -9.83
N THR A 223 -4.79 34.33 -10.30
CA THR A 223 -5.41 33.15 -9.70
C THR A 223 -4.54 31.91 -9.91
N GLU A 224 -4.00 31.69 -11.11
CA GLU A 224 -3.07 30.58 -11.38
C GLU A 224 -1.79 30.69 -10.54
N GLU A 225 -1.22 31.89 -10.42
CA GLU A 225 -0.06 32.15 -9.57
C GLU A 225 -0.36 31.86 -8.09
N PHE A 226 -1.52 32.31 -7.59
CA PHE A 226 -1.97 32.01 -6.23
C PHE A 226 -2.08 30.50 -6.00
N MET A 227 -2.66 29.75 -6.95
CA MET A 227 -2.79 28.30 -6.83
C MET A 227 -1.43 27.60 -6.87
N ALA A 228 -0.51 28.03 -7.74
CA ALA A 228 0.85 27.50 -7.79
C ALA A 228 1.61 27.71 -6.47
N ASN A 229 1.51 28.92 -5.90
CA ASN A 229 2.10 29.22 -4.59
C ASN A 229 1.47 28.39 -3.47
N ALA A 230 0.15 28.20 -3.49
CA ALA A 230 -0.54 27.37 -2.51
C ALA A 230 -0.09 25.90 -2.56
N VAL A 231 0.20 25.37 -3.75
CA VAL A 231 0.82 24.04 -3.90
C VAL A 231 2.24 24.04 -3.33
N GLN A 232 3.07 25.03 -3.68
CA GLN A 232 4.45 25.10 -3.23
C GLN A 232 4.58 25.26 -1.70
N GLU A 233 3.63 25.94 -1.06
CA GLU A 233 3.54 26.10 0.40
C GLU A 233 2.90 24.89 1.12
N GLY A 234 2.48 23.86 0.39
CA GLY A 234 1.90 22.64 0.94
C GLY A 234 0.43 22.76 1.38
N LEU A 235 -0.27 23.85 1.03
CA LEU A 235 -1.66 24.07 1.43
C LEU A 235 -2.63 23.05 0.80
N LEU A 236 -2.21 22.40 -0.29
CA LEU A 236 -3.00 21.43 -1.04
C LEU A 236 -2.49 20.00 -0.90
N ASP A 237 -1.49 19.72 -0.06
CA ASP A 237 -0.85 18.41 0.04
C ASP A 237 -1.85 17.29 0.34
N ASN A 238 -2.71 17.47 1.33
CA ASN A 238 -3.76 16.48 1.66
C ASN A 238 -4.70 16.21 0.48
N PHE A 239 -5.01 17.23 -0.32
CA PHE A 239 -5.86 17.07 -1.50
C PHE A 239 -5.11 16.33 -2.61
N LEU A 240 -3.85 16.70 -2.86
CA LEU A 240 -2.98 16.11 -3.88
C LEU A 240 -2.67 14.63 -3.57
N LEU A 241 -2.38 14.30 -2.31
CA LEU A 241 -2.19 12.94 -1.82
C LEU A 241 -3.45 12.08 -1.99
N GLY A 242 -4.63 12.69 -1.96
CA GLY A 242 -5.91 12.01 -2.17
C GLY A 242 -6.36 11.91 -3.63
N GLN A 243 -5.58 12.41 -4.60
CA GLN A 243 -5.92 12.29 -6.02
C GLN A 243 -5.47 10.95 -6.60
N ASP A 244 -6.25 10.42 -7.55
CA ASP A 244 -5.84 9.26 -8.34
C ASP A 244 -4.63 9.62 -9.23
N TYR A 245 -3.60 8.78 -9.20
CA TYR A 245 -2.44 8.94 -10.07
C TYR A 245 -2.79 8.64 -11.53
N THR A 246 -2.44 9.56 -12.44
CA THR A 246 -2.56 9.35 -13.89
C THR A 246 -1.18 9.23 -14.54
N PRO A 247 -0.79 8.04 -15.04
CA PRO A 247 0.54 7.88 -15.64
C PRO A 247 0.62 8.61 -16.98
N GLN A 248 1.59 9.52 -17.11
CA GLN A 248 1.90 10.19 -18.37
C GLN A 248 3.22 9.65 -18.94
N TRP A 249 3.14 9.10 -20.15
CA TRP A 249 4.32 8.60 -20.86
C TRP A 249 4.89 9.68 -21.75
N LYS A 250 6.08 10.18 -21.40
CA LYS A 250 6.85 11.10 -22.22
C LYS A 250 8.16 10.45 -22.65
N ARG A 251 8.45 10.51 -23.95
CA ARG A 251 9.76 10.11 -24.45
C ARG A 251 10.80 11.12 -23.98
N ILE A 252 11.84 10.64 -23.30
CA ILE A 252 13.04 11.44 -23.02
C ILE A 252 13.77 11.63 -24.34
N MET A 253 13.79 12.88 -24.83
CA MET A 253 14.51 13.27 -26.04
C MET A 253 15.82 13.92 -25.63
N ILE A 254 16.93 13.48 -26.22
CA ILE A 254 18.22 14.18 -26.09
C ILE A 254 18.22 15.32 -27.10
N ASP A 255 18.77 16.47 -26.69
CA ASP A 255 18.89 17.64 -27.57
C ASP A 255 19.72 17.28 -28.82
N PRO A 256 19.13 17.33 -30.02
CA PRO A 256 19.81 16.98 -31.27
C PRO A 256 20.92 17.97 -31.65
N THR A 257 21.03 19.12 -30.98
CA THR A 257 22.08 20.12 -31.24
C THR A 257 23.43 19.77 -30.61
N VAL A 258 23.50 18.76 -29.73
CA VAL A 258 24.75 18.25 -29.16
C VAL A 258 25.40 17.28 -30.16
N ILE A 259 26.16 17.83 -31.11
CA ILE A 259 26.94 17.06 -32.09
C ILE A 259 28.28 16.66 -31.43
N SER A 260 28.46 15.37 -31.13
CA SER A 260 29.78 14.77 -30.87
C SER A 260 29.91 13.42 -31.57
N ASP A 261 31.08 13.12 -32.12
CA ASP A 261 31.40 11.91 -32.90
C ASP A 261 31.28 10.58 -32.13
N ASP A 262 31.05 10.65 -30.82
CA ASP A 262 30.76 9.51 -29.95
C ASP A 262 29.32 9.71 -29.45
N ALA A 263 28.43 8.75 -29.73
CA ALA A 263 27.01 8.90 -29.39
C ALA A 263 26.88 9.18 -27.88
N ASN A 264 26.35 10.35 -27.51
CA ASN A 264 26.11 10.77 -26.12
C ASN A 264 24.96 9.99 -25.46
N GLN A 265 24.80 8.71 -25.76
CA GLN A 265 23.80 7.83 -25.17
C GLN A 265 24.17 6.36 -25.36
N PRO A 266 23.69 5.47 -24.47
CA PRO A 266 23.81 4.05 -24.67
C PRO A 266 23.08 3.58 -25.94
N GLY A 267 23.73 2.72 -26.73
CA GLY A 267 23.12 2.03 -27.87
C GLY A 267 22.02 1.03 -27.48
N MET A 268 21.37 0.44 -28.50
CA MET A 268 20.35 -0.60 -28.33
C MET A 268 20.90 -1.80 -27.54
N ARG A 269 20.14 -2.29 -26.55
CA ARG A 269 20.59 -3.36 -25.66
C ARG A 269 19.45 -4.09 -24.95
N GLY A 270 19.56 -5.41 -24.82
CA GLY A 270 18.70 -6.27 -23.99
C GLY A 270 19.43 -6.83 -22.77
N GLY A 271 18.71 -7.22 -21.72
CA GLY A 271 19.32 -7.84 -20.53
C GLY A 271 20.24 -6.95 -19.68
N HIS A 272 20.40 -5.67 -20.04
CA HIS A 272 21.09 -4.66 -19.26
C HIS A 272 20.40 -4.43 -17.91
N GLN A 273 21.13 -3.91 -16.93
CA GLN A 273 20.56 -3.55 -15.64
C GLN A 273 20.71 -2.06 -15.35
N MET A 274 19.79 -1.57 -14.54
CA MET A 274 19.74 -0.18 -14.12
C MET A 274 19.43 -0.11 -12.63
N CYS A 275 19.99 0.88 -11.95
CA CYS A 275 19.62 1.29 -10.61
C CYS A 275 19.54 2.82 -10.56
N ILE A 276 18.66 3.35 -9.71
CA ILE A 276 18.49 4.79 -9.51
C ILE A 276 19.01 5.20 -8.15
N ASP A 277 19.78 6.28 -8.11
CA ASP A 277 20.06 7.02 -6.90
C ASP A 277 19.02 8.14 -6.77
N PRO A 278 18.07 8.03 -5.81
CA PRO A 278 17.02 9.02 -5.63
C PRO A 278 17.56 10.32 -5.01
N VAL A 279 18.70 10.30 -4.32
CA VAL A 279 19.27 11.50 -3.67
C VAL A 279 19.93 12.39 -4.72
N THR A 280 20.68 11.80 -5.66
CA THR A 280 21.33 12.55 -6.74
C THR A 280 20.55 12.51 -8.05
N GLU A 281 19.33 11.98 -8.04
CA GLU A 281 18.43 11.83 -9.20
C GLU A 281 19.18 11.28 -10.44
N THR A 282 19.99 10.25 -10.22
CA THR A 282 20.90 9.71 -11.22
C THR A 282 20.64 8.23 -11.45
N ILE A 283 20.47 7.85 -12.70
CA ILE A 283 20.27 6.46 -13.11
C ILE A 283 21.60 5.91 -13.64
N TYR A 284 22.03 4.77 -13.12
CA TYR A 284 23.18 4.04 -13.64
C TYR A 284 22.71 2.90 -14.53
N LEU A 285 23.44 2.63 -15.62
CA LEU A 285 23.17 1.57 -16.57
C LEU A 285 24.46 0.80 -16.86
N PHE A 286 24.41 -0.53 -16.76
CA PHE A 286 25.56 -1.39 -17.04
C PHE A 286 25.22 -2.54 -18.00
N GLY A 287 26.13 -2.77 -18.94
CA GLY A 287 26.17 -3.94 -19.80
C GLY A 287 24.92 -4.14 -20.67
N GLY A 288 24.56 -5.41 -20.86
CA GLY A 288 23.50 -5.87 -21.76
C GLY A 288 24.07 -6.52 -23.03
N TRP A 289 23.18 -6.84 -23.98
CA TRP A 289 23.48 -7.46 -25.27
C TRP A 289 22.90 -6.64 -26.40
N ASP A 290 23.71 -6.27 -27.39
CA ASP A 290 23.35 -5.33 -28.45
C ASP A 290 22.70 -5.97 -29.70
N GLY A 291 22.55 -7.30 -29.70
CA GLY A 291 22.16 -8.06 -30.90
C GLY A 291 23.28 -8.95 -31.44
N THR A 292 24.53 -8.67 -31.04
CA THR A 292 25.72 -9.36 -31.52
C THR A 292 26.60 -9.82 -30.35
N GLN A 293 26.86 -8.94 -29.38
CA GLN A 293 27.78 -9.20 -28.27
C GLN A 293 27.26 -8.66 -26.95
N ASP A 294 27.78 -9.23 -25.86
CA ASP A 294 27.62 -8.64 -24.54
C ASP A 294 28.44 -7.34 -24.43
N LEU A 295 27.97 -6.40 -23.62
CA LEU A 295 28.56 -5.10 -23.42
C LEU A 295 29.18 -5.00 -22.02
N SER A 296 30.28 -4.26 -21.90
CA SER A 296 30.97 -3.94 -20.64
C SER A 296 31.02 -2.43 -20.35
N ASP A 297 30.19 -1.63 -21.03
CA ASP A 297 30.10 -0.19 -20.85
C ASP A 297 29.24 0.20 -19.62
N LEU A 298 29.67 1.25 -18.91
CA LEU A 298 28.95 1.81 -17.77
C LEU A 298 28.53 3.24 -18.10
N TRP A 299 27.26 3.56 -17.86
CA TRP A 299 26.67 4.86 -18.13
C TRP A 299 25.96 5.41 -16.90
N GLN A 300 25.85 6.73 -16.84
CA GLN A 300 24.90 7.40 -15.96
C GLN A 300 23.99 8.34 -16.76
N TYR A 301 22.79 8.56 -16.26
CA TYR A 301 21.83 9.53 -16.74
C TYR A 301 21.39 10.41 -15.57
N HIS A 302 21.60 11.72 -15.69
CA HIS A 302 21.18 12.68 -14.67
C HIS A 302 19.80 13.22 -15.06
N ILE A 303 18.80 12.97 -14.20
CA ILE A 303 17.39 13.26 -14.48
C ILE A 303 17.14 14.78 -14.62
N PRO A 304 17.61 15.66 -13.70
CA PRO A 304 17.32 17.09 -13.79
C PRO A 304 17.86 17.76 -15.06
N SER A 305 19.07 17.38 -15.49
CA SER A 305 19.70 17.93 -16.71
C SER A 305 19.37 17.14 -17.97
N CYS A 306 18.59 16.06 -17.85
CA CYS A 306 18.22 15.17 -18.94
C CYS A 306 19.40 14.65 -19.79
N SER A 307 20.56 14.39 -19.17
CA SER A 307 21.81 14.13 -19.89
C SER A 307 22.46 12.80 -19.53
N TRP A 308 22.94 12.08 -20.53
CA TRP A 308 23.79 10.90 -20.36
C TRP A 308 25.26 11.26 -20.23
N LYS A 309 26.01 10.42 -19.51
CA LYS A 309 27.46 10.45 -19.44
C LYS A 309 27.99 9.01 -19.45
N LYS A 310 28.90 8.71 -20.36
CA LYS A 310 29.65 7.44 -20.38
C LYS A 310 30.66 7.48 -19.25
N LEU A 311 30.57 6.57 -18.30
CA LEU A 311 31.50 6.45 -17.17
C LEU A 311 32.67 5.53 -17.50
N SER A 312 32.41 4.46 -18.26
CA SER A 312 33.42 3.51 -18.70
C SER A 312 33.05 2.96 -20.08
N THR A 313 34.05 2.86 -20.96
CA THR A 313 33.90 2.22 -22.27
C THR A 313 34.15 0.70 -22.17
N ASN A 314 35.01 0.28 -21.24
CA ASN A 314 35.31 -1.12 -21.02
C ASN A 314 35.69 -1.34 -19.55
N THR A 315 34.70 -1.71 -18.74
CA THR A 315 34.89 -1.94 -17.31
C THR A 315 35.90 -3.05 -17.01
N GLU A 316 36.01 -4.07 -17.85
CA GLU A 316 36.97 -5.17 -17.65
C GLU A 316 38.43 -4.69 -17.69
N ALA A 317 38.74 -3.79 -18.63
CA ALA A 317 40.08 -3.18 -18.73
C ALA A 317 40.40 -2.28 -17.52
N GLU A 318 39.38 -1.83 -16.79
CA GLU A 318 39.47 -0.98 -15.61
C GLU A 318 39.40 -1.79 -14.29
N GLY A 319 39.55 -3.11 -14.36
CA GLY A 319 39.49 -4.00 -13.20
C GLY A 319 38.07 -4.28 -12.69
N GLY A 320 37.07 -3.97 -13.51
CA GLY A 320 35.66 -4.24 -13.28
C GLY A 320 35.16 -5.54 -13.90
N PRO A 321 33.84 -5.73 -13.92
CA PRO A 321 33.22 -6.95 -14.43
C PRO A 321 33.41 -7.09 -15.95
N SER A 322 33.59 -8.32 -16.44
CA SER A 322 33.56 -8.60 -17.88
C SER A 322 32.23 -8.20 -18.53
N ALA A 323 32.23 -8.10 -19.86
CA ALA A 323 31.00 -7.95 -20.65
C ALA A 323 29.93 -8.97 -20.24
N ARG A 324 28.70 -8.51 -20.02
CA ARG A 324 27.61 -9.35 -19.49
C ARG A 324 26.19 -8.84 -19.73
N SER A 325 25.25 -9.78 -19.83
CA SER A 325 23.80 -9.55 -19.83
C SER A 325 23.08 -10.45 -18.81
N CYS A 326 21.82 -10.11 -18.48
CA CYS A 326 20.95 -10.83 -17.53
C CYS A 326 21.52 -10.97 -16.10
N HIS A 327 22.49 -10.12 -15.77
CA HIS A 327 23.01 -9.91 -14.41
C HIS A 327 22.01 -9.11 -13.56
N LYS A 328 22.37 -8.77 -12.33
CA LYS A 328 21.62 -7.82 -11.48
C LYS A 328 22.53 -6.79 -10.83
N MET A 329 21.95 -5.62 -10.54
CA MET A 329 22.58 -4.51 -9.83
C MET A 329 21.70 -4.07 -8.66
N CYS A 330 22.32 -3.69 -7.53
CA CYS A 330 21.67 -2.91 -6.49
C CYS A 330 22.57 -1.75 -6.06
N LEU A 331 21.94 -0.64 -5.66
CA LEU A 331 22.61 0.55 -5.17
C LEU A 331 22.50 0.58 -3.64
N ASP A 332 23.63 0.81 -2.98
CA ASP A 332 23.73 1.32 -1.62
C ASP A 332 23.87 2.85 -1.68
N THR A 333 22.75 3.55 -1.47
CA THR A 333 22.67 5.01 -1.57
C THR A 333 23.54 5.69 -0.51
N GLU A 334 23.53 5.18 0.73
CA GLU A 334 24.35 5.74 1.82
C GLU A 334 25.84 5.48 1.58
N GLY A 335 26.18 4.25 1.17
CA GLY A 335 27.55 3.85 0.88
C GLY A 335 28.10 4.36 -0.46
N ARG A 336 27.25 4.94 -1.31
CA ARG A 336 27.57 5.36 -2.70
C ARG A 336 28.23 4.24 -3.50
N GLN A 337 27.64 3.05 -3.41
CA GLN A 337 28.19 1.79 -3.94
C GLN A 337 27.18 1.05 -4.81
N ILE A 338 27.62 0.51 -5.93
CA ILE A 338 26.79 -0.33 -6.81
C ILE A 338 27.35 -1.74 -6.82
N PHE A 339 26.54 -2.72 -6.45
CA PHE A 339 26.93 -4.13 -6.44
C PHE A 339 26.39 -4.84 -7.67
N THR A 340 27.21 -5.66 -8.31
CA THR A 340 26.87 -6.37 -9.55
C THR A 340 27.12 -7.87 -9.40
N LEU A 341 26.11 -8.69 -9.71
CA LEU A 341 26.16 -10.15 -9.59
C LEU A 341 25.55 -10.85 -10.80
N GLY A 342 26.16 -11.99 -11.17
CA GLY A 342 25.63 -12.92 -12.15
C GLY A 342 25.82 -12.48 -13.59
N ARG A 343 25.42 -13.36 -14.51
CA ARG A 343 25.37 -13.15 -15.97
C ARG A 343 24.78 -14.37 -16.66
N TYR A 344 24.26 -14.19 -17.87
CA TYR A 344 23.96 -15.30 -18.77
C TYR A 344 25.20 -15.70 -19.58
N LEU A 345 25.33 -17.00 -19.88
CA LEU A 345 26.27 -17.53 -20.86
C LEU A 345 25.60 -18.60 -21.70
N ASP A 346 25.80 -18.52 -23.01
CA ASP A 346 25.35 -19.55 -23.94
C ASP A 346 26.06 -20.88 -23.67
N ASN A 347 25.35 -21.99 -23.87
CA ASN A 347 25.83 -23.34 -23.57
C ASN A 347 27.15 -23.67 -24.28
N GLN A 348 27.34 -23.18 -25.51
CA GLN A 348 28.56 -23.44 -26.29
C GLN A 348 29.82 -22.81 -25.70
N TYR A 349 29.67 -21.78 -24.87
CA TYR A 349 30.79 -21.05 -24.27
C TYR A 349 31.09 -21.50 -22.84
N ARG A 350 30.33 -22.44 -22.24
CA ARG A 350 30.49 -22.78 -20.82
C ARG A 350 31.71 -23.66 -20.56
N SER A 351 32.59 -23.20 -19.68
CA SER A 351 33.73 -23.95 -19.13
C SER A 351 33.76 -23.79 -17.60
N SER A 352 34.52 -24.63 -16.91
CA SER A 352 34.68 -24.49 -15.45
C SER A 352 35.21 -23.11 -15.05
N ASP A 353 36.09 -22.52 -15.88
CA ASP A 353 36.73 -21.25 -15.55
C ASP A 353 35.79 -20.06 -15.70
N ASN A 354 34.90 -20.06 -16.69
CA ASN A 354 33.98 -18.94 -16.92
C ASN A 354 32.61 -19.10 -16.24
N LEU A 355 32.39 -20.21 -15.55
CA LEU A 355 31.24 -20.43 -14.68
C LEU A 355 31.45 -19.98 -13.24
N LYS A 356 32.61 -19.39 -12.92
CA LYS A 356 32.83 -18.72 -11.63
C LYS A 356 31.83 -17.60 -11.45
N SER A 357 31.24 -17.53 -10.25
CA SER A 357 30.25 -16.51 -9.91
C SER A 357 30.95 -15.30 -9.32
N ASP A 358 31.46 -14.42 -10.18
CA ASP A 358 32.14 -13.20 -9.74
C ASP A 358 31.17 -12.18 -9.10
N PHE A 359 31.67 -11.43 -8.12
CA PHE A 359 30.89 -10.41 -7.43
C PHE A 359 31.70 -9.12 -7.27
N TYR A 360 31.16 -8.01 -7.79
CA TYR A 360 31.86 -6.73 -7.89
C TYR A 360 31.11 -5.61 -7.18
N VAL A 361 31.86 -4.60 -6.75
CA VAL A 361 31.34 -3.30 -6.32
C VAL A 361 31.98 -2.16 -7.12
N TYR A 362 31.17 -1.21 -7.57
CA TYR A 362 31.61 0.08 -8.10
C TYR A 362 31.44 1.15 -7.04
N GLN A 363 32.53 1.82 -6.71
CA GLN A 363 32.55 2.97 -5.80
C GLN A 363 32.25 4.23 -6.60
N ILE A 364 31.05 4.80 -6.45
CA ILE A 364 30.59 5.91 -7.29
C ILE A 364 31.52 7.12 -7.17
N GLU A 365 31.84 7.52 -5.95
CA GLU A 365 32.68 8.70 -5.68
C GLU A 365 34.11 8.53 -6.20
N ALA A 366 34.67 7.33 -6.08
CA ALA A 366 36.03 7.05 -6.53
C ALA A 366 36.11 6.68 -8.02
N GLY A 367 34.97 6.46 -8.68
CA GLY A 367 34.91 6.04 -10.08
C GLY A 367 35.65 4.72 -10.37
N ARG A 368 35.67 3.77 -9.42
CA ARG A 368 36.48 2.55 -9.52
C ARG A 368 35.72 1.29 -9.17
N TRP A 369 36.02 0.21 -9.89
CA TRP A 369 35.55 -1.12 -9.55
C TRP A 369 36.46 -1.80 -8.51
N THR A 370 35.89 -2.77 -7.80
CA THR A 370 36.62 -3.67 -6.91
C THR A 370 35.96 -5.04 -6.99
N LEU A 371 36.76 -6.07 -7.24
CA LEU A 371 36.34 -7.47 -7.16
C LEU A 371 36.23 -7.85 -5.67
N ILE A 372 35.06 -8.30 -5.25
CA ILE A 372 34.80 -8.74 -3.87
C ILE A 372 35.10 -10.24 -3.75
N ASN A 373 34.55 -11.04 -4.65
CA ASN A 373 34.79 -12.48 -4.70
C ASN A 373 35.00 -12.93 -6.15
N GLU A 374 36.06 -13.72 -6.40
CA GLU A 374 36.26 -14.38 -7.70
C GLU A 374 35.18 -15.43 -8.00
N ASP A 375 34.72 -16.13 -6.97
CA ASP A 375 33.64 -17.11 -7.05
C ASP A 375 32.85 -17.14 -5.74
N THR A 376 31.63 -16.60 -5.76
CA THR A 376 30.74 -16.57 -4.60
C THR A 376 30.39 -17.97 -4.11
N SER A 377 30.33 -18.97 -4.98
CA SER A 377 29.98 -20.34 -4.59
C SER A 377 31.04 -20.99 -3.69
N ALA A 378 32.29 -20.60 -3.85
CA ALA A 378 33.40 -21.07 -3.02
C ALA A 378 33.40 -20.46 -1.60
N VAL A 379 32.67 -19.36 -1.39
CA VAL A 379 32.62 -18.62 -0.12
C VAL A 379 31.22 -18.61 0.51
N GLY A 380 30.36 -19.56 0.13
CA GLY A 380 29.03 -19.75 0.72
C GLY A 380 27.90 -18.95 0.06
N GLY A 381 28.19 -18.23 -1.02
CA GLY A 381 27.22 -17.52 -1.85
C GLY A 381 26.64 -18.37 -2.99
N PRO A 382 25.88 -17.76 -3.91
CA PRO A 382 25.27 -18.47 -5.03
C PRO A 382 26.30 -18.94 -6.06
N GLN A 383 25.93 -19.94 -6.86
CA GLN A 383 26.63 -20.26 -8.11
C GLN A 383 26.32 -19.21 -9.18
N LEU A 384 26.95 -19.33 -10.36
CA LEU A 384 26.71 -18.37 -11.43
C LEU A 384 25.26 -18.47 -11.92
N ILE A 385 24.53 -17.37 -11.74
CA ILE A 385 23.08 -17.28 -11.95
C ILE A 385 22.69 -16.12 -12.88
N PHE A 386 21.54 -16.25 -13.52
CA PHE A 386 20.89 -15.20 -14.31
C PHE A 386 19.38 -15.19 -14.07
N ASP A 387 18.72 -14.07 -14.39
CA ASP A 387 17.29 -13.82 -14.14
C ASP A 387 16.85 -13.96 -12.67
N HIS A 388 17.81 -13.85 -11.74
CA HIS A 388 17.59 -13.73 -10.30
C HIS A 388 17.13 -12.32 -9.92
N GLN A 389 16.81 -12.07 -8.65
CA GLN A 389 16.62 -10.72 -8.12
C GLN A 389 17.59 -10.42 -6.99
N ILE A 390 17.86 -9.13 -6.79
CA ILE A 390 18.74 -8.60 -5.75
C ILE A 390 18.06 -7.38 -5.10
N CYS A 391 18.09 -7.31 -3.77
CA CYS A 391 17.62 -6.15 -3.01
C CYS A 391 18.61 -5.83 -1.89
N LEU A 392 18.67 -4.57 -1.47
CA LEU A 392 19.49 -4.12 -0.35
C LEU A 392 18.61 -3.72 0.83
N ASP A 393 18.94 -4.23 2.00
CA ASP A 393 18.58 -3.66 3.29
C ASP A 393 19.66 -2.64 3.66
N SER A 394 19.38 -1.35 3.42
CA SER A 394 20.34 -0.27 3.65
C SER A 394 20.68 -0.12 5.13
N GLU A 395 19.70 -0.28 6.03
CA GLU A 395 19.87 -0.13 7.47
C GLU A 395 20.89 -1.15 8.02
N LYS A 396 20.74 -2.43 7.65
CA LYS A 396 21.67 -3.50 8.05
C LYS A 396 22.80 -3.73 7.04
N ARG A 397 22.90 -2.91 6.00
CA ARG A 397 23.83 -3.07 4.86
C ARG A 397 23.96 -4.52 4.40
N THR A 398 22.82 -5.16 4.15
CA THR A 398 22.73 -6.58 3.79
C THR A 398 22.03 -6.73 2.45
N ILE A 399 22.68 -7.40 1.52
CA ILE A 399 22.14 -7.70 0.19
C ILE A 399 21.44 -9.06 0.25
N TYR A 400 20.23 -9.14 -0.29
CA TYR A 400 19.50 -10.39 -0.47
C TYR A 400 19.41 -10.76 -1.94
N VAL A 401 19.69 -12.01 -2.25
CA VAL A 401 19.66 -12.58 -3.60
C VAL A 401 18.69 -13.75 -3.62
N PHE A 402 17.76 -13.77 -4.57
CA PHE A 402 16.77 -14.85 -4.66
C PHE A 402 16.47 -15.27 -6.10
N GLY A 403 16.30 -16.58 -6.29
CA GLY A 403 15.87 -17.16 -7.55
C GLY A 403 16.95 -17.15 -8.62
N GLY A 404 16.52 -17.18 -9.88
CA GLY A 404 17.43 -17.29 -11.02
C GLY A 404 17.77 -18.73 -11.39
N ARG A 405 18.29 -18.92 -12.61
CA ARG A 405 18.78 -20.21 -13.11
C ARG A 405 20.27 -20.33 -12.88
N ILE A 406 20.71 -21.49 -12.40
CA ILE A 406 22.11 -21.85 -12.24
C ILE A 406 22.66 -22.30 -13.60
N LEU A 407 23.82 -21.77 -13.98
CA LEU A 407 24.55 -22.21 -15.16
C LEU A 407 25.48 -23.39 -14.80
N THR A 408 25.35 -24.49 -15.53
CA THR A 408 26.17 -25.69 -15.35
C THR A 408 27.09 -25.92 -16.55
N ALA A 409 28.25 -26.53 -16.32
CA ALA A 409 29.17 -26.92 -17.38
C ALA A 409 28.55 -27.99 -18.30
N VAL A 410 28.94 -27.99 -19.56
CA VAL A 410 28.59 -29.06 -20.49
C VAL A 410 29.38 -30.31 -20.10
N GLN A 411 28.73 -31.38 -19.68
CA GLN A 411 29.39 -32.67 -19.50
C GLN A 411 29.84 -33.19 -20.87
N GLY A 412 31.13 -33.09 -21.15
CA GLY A 412 31.76 -33.79 -22.26
C GLY A 412 31.68 -35.29 -22.04
N SER A 413 31.29 -36.02 -23.07
CA SER A 413 31.27 -37.48 -23.14
C SER A 413 32.68 -38.06 -23.04
N HIS A 414 33.22 -38.23 -21.83
CA HIS A 414 34.37 -39.11 -21.56
C HIS A 414 34.41 -39.43 -20.05
N ASP A 415 33.74 -40.51 -19.65
CA ASP A 415 34.27 -41.50 -18.68
C ASP A 415 33.18 -42.55 -18.37
N GLU A 416 33.25 -43.68 -19.08
CA GLU A 416 32.72 -44.95 -18.57
C GLU A 416 33.60 -45.38 -17.40
N THR A 417 33.25 -45.00 -16.17
CA THR A 417 33.41 -45.79 -14.93
C THR A 417 33.12 -44.95 -13.70
N ARG A 418 31.84 -44.80 -13.35
CA ARG A 418 31.40 -44.72 -11.94
C ARG A 418 29.91 -45.03 -11.83
N LEU A 419 29.63 -46.27 -11.45
CA LEU A 419 28.33 -46.80 -11.04
C LEU A 419 27.78 -45.99 -9.85
N GLY A 420 26.50 -45.59 -9.91
CA GLY A 420 25.81 -45.16 -8.68
C GLY A 420 24.49 -44.39 -8.73
N ALA A 421 23.69 -44.38 -9.81
CA ALA A 421 22.22 -44.14 -9.73
C ALA A 421 21.59 -44.39 -11.11
N SER A 422 20.89 -45.51 -11.26
CA SER A 422 20.22 -45.92 -12.50
C SER A 422 18.85 -45.25 -12.64
N ALA A 423 18.66 -44.49 -13.72
CA ALA A 423 17.36 -44.35 -14.34
C ALA A 423 17.45 -44.98 -15.73
N SER A 424 16.86 -46.17 -15.88
CA SER A 424 16.81 -46.93 -17.12
C SER A 424 16.03 -46.19 -18.21
N ILE A 425 16.66 -45.99 -19.37
CA ILE A 425 16.02 -45.39 -20.56
C ILE A 425 15.37 -46.52 -21.36
N THR A 426 14.04 -46.48 -21.47
CA THR A 426 13.29 -47.28 -22.46
C THR A 426 12.92 -46.35 -23.61
N TYR A 427 13.46 -46.60 -24.80
CA TYR A 427 13.08 -45.87 -26.01
C TYR A 427 11.75 -46.41 -26.54
N SER A 428 10.72 -45.57 -26.61
CA SER A 428 9.52 -45.83 -27.42
C SER A 428 9.51 -44.84 -28.58
N THR A 429 9.59 -45.36 -29.80
CA THR A 429 9.39 -44.59 -31.03
C THR A 429 7.90 -44.44 -31.31
N ASN A 430 7.50 -43.29 -31.86
CA ASN A 430 6.19 -43.08 -32.45
C ASN A 430 6.28 -43.14 -34.00
N ALA A 431 5.19 -43.60 -34.62
CA ALA A 431 5.12 -44.07 -36.01
C ALA A 431 5.22 -42.97 -37.10
N SER A 432 5.84 -41.82 -36.83
CA SER A 432 5.87 -40.68 -37.75
C SER A 432 7.27 -40.12 -38.07
N GLY A 433 8.35 -40.79 -37.62
CA GLY A 433 9.68 -40.60 -38.22
C GLY A 433 10.33 -39.21 -38.12
N ASN A 434 9.82 -38.30 -37.29
CA ASN A 434 10.44 -36.98 -37.09
C ASN A 434 11.36 -36.98 -35.85
N ALA A 435 12.64 -36.67 -36.06
CA ALA A 435 13.59 -36.42 -34.98
C ALA A 435 13.27 -35.07 -34.32
N LEU A 436 12.68 -35.12 -33.12
CA LEU A 436 12.57 -33.94 -32.24
C LEU A 436 13.92 -33.78 -31.51
N SER A 437 14.53 -32.59 -31.61
CA SER A 437 15.72 -32.25 -30.82
C SER A 437 15.36 -32.11 -29.33
N THR A 438 15.45 -33.21 -28.59
CA THR A 438 15.09 -33.33 -27.16
C THR A 438 16.19 -32.84 -26.20
N ALA A 439 17.17 -32.06 -26.64
CA ALA A 439 18.29 -31.63 -25.79
C ALA A 439 17.94 -30.49 -24.79
N ALA A 440 16.80 -29.80 -24.94
CA ALA A 440 16.45 -28.61 -24.15
C ALA A 440 15.66 -28.90 -22.85
N GLU A 441 15.40 -30.17 -22.52
CA GLU A 441 14.55 -30.57 -21.39
C GLU A 441 15.35 -31.06 -20.15
N MET A 442 16.65 -30.75 -20.06
CA MET A 442 17.36 -30.90 -18.79
C MET A 442 16.74 -29.95 -17.75
N ASP A 443 16.40 -30.49 -16.59
CA ASP A 443 15.88 -29.75 -15.44
C ASP A 443 16.77 -28.54 -15.14
N THR A 444 16.28 -27.34 -15.47
CA THR A 444 16.99 -26.09 -15.15
C THR A 444 17.01 -25.93 -13.64
N VAL A 445 18.19 -26.09 -13.03
CA VAL A 445 18.39 -25.93 -11.59
C VAL A 445 18.21 -24.45 -11.24
N LEU A 446 17.38 -24.18 -10.24
CA LEU A 446 17.11 -22.82 -9.77
C LEU A 446 17.88 -22.56 -8.48
N SER A 447 18.29 -21.31 -8.30
CA SER A 447 19.02 -20.88 -7.11
C SER A 447 18.05 -20.45 -6.00
N GLY A 448 18.36 -20.85 -4.77
CA GLY A 448 17.62 -20.49 -3.57
C GLY A 448 17.83 -19.03 -3.13
N MET A 449 17.75 -18.79 -1.82
CA MET A 449 17.93 -17.46 -1.23
C MET A 449 19.27 -17.36 -0.48
N TYR A 450 19.97 -16.26 -0.69
CA TYR A 450 21.25 -15.94 -0.06
C TYR A 450 21.23 -14.52 0.48
N SER A 451 22.06 -14.25 1.47
CA SER A 451 22.40 -12.91 1.91
C SER A 451 23.90 -12.66 1.87
N PHE A 452 24.28 -11.41 1.65
CA PHE A 452 25.64 -10.92 1.77
C PHE A 452 25.67 -9.72 2.70
N HIS A 453 26.40 -9.84 3.80
CA HIS A 453 26.57 -8.76 4.77
C HIS A 453 27.77 -7.90 4.36
N ILE A 454 27.51 -6.67 3.91
CA ILE A 454 28.53 -5.79 3.32
C ILE A 454 29.67 -5.48 4.32
N PRO A 455 29.41 -5.13 5.59
CA PRO A 455 30.48 -4.78 6.52
C PRO A 455 31.46 -5.91 6.82
N SER A 456 31.00 -7.17 6.88
CA SER A 456 31.88 -8.32 7.13
C SER A 456 32.41 -8.97 5.85
N GLY A 457 31.81 -8.69 4.69
CA GLY A 457 32.18 -9.31 3.43
C GLY A 457 31.83 -10.79 3.34
N THR A 458 30.78 -11.24 4.04
CA THR A 458 30.46 -12.68 4.16
C THR A 458 29.11 -13.03 3.53
N TRP A 459 29.09 -14.13 2.78
CA TRP A 459 27.87 -14.74 2.27
C TRP A 459 27.26 -15.73 3.27
N GLN A 460 25.94 -15.82 3.24
CA GLN A 460 25.17 -16.83 3.95
C GLN A 460 24.06 -17.36 3.04
N LYS A 461 23.93 -18.69 2.97
CA LYS A 461 22.76 -19.32 2.38
C LYS A 461 21.61 -19.32 3.39
N ILE A 462 20.46 -18.78 2.98
CA ILE A 462 19.24 -18.75 3.79
C ILE A 462 18.39 -20.00 3.54
N CYS A 463 18.15 -20.35 2.27
CA CYS A 463 17.43 -21.57 1.92
C CYS A 463 17.76 -22.05 0.49
N ASP A 464 17.61 -23.36 0.26
CA ASP A 464 17.69 -24.00 -1.07
C ASP A 464 16.34 -23.96 -1.81
N ASP A 465 16.33 -24.27 -3.12
CA ASP A 465 15.09 -24.45 -3.88
C ASP A 465 14.41 -25.78 -3.55
N LEU A 466 13.27 -25.75 -2.85
CA LEU A 466 12.60 -26.97 -2.37
C LEU A 466 11.62 -27.60 -3.37
N GLY A 467 11.35 -26.99 -4.53
CA GLY A 467 10.62 -27.61 -5.65
C GLY A 467 9.13 -28.00 -5.44
N VAL A 468 8.63 -28.05 -4.21
CA VAL A 468 7.27 -28.46 -3.83
C VAL A 468 6.41 -27.24 -3.42
N PRO A 469 5.08 -27.22 -3.66
CA PRO A 469 4.18 -26.17 -3.19
C PRO A 469 4.21 -25.96 -1.67
N ILE A 470 3.86 -24.76 -1.21
CA ILE A 470 3.72 -24.42 0.20
C ILE A 470 2.61 -25.29 0.82
N MET A 471 2.99 -26.39 1.48
CA MET A 471 2.11 -27.15 2.36
C MET A 471 2.47 -26.82 3.81
N SER A 472 1.46 -26.42 4.59
CA SER A 472 1.59 -26.15 6.02
C SER A 472 2.04 -27.42 6.76
N GLY A 473 3.29 -27.46 7.24
CA GLY A 473 3.66 -28.52 8.18
C GLY A 473 5.12 -28.84 8.46
N GLN A 474 6.12 -28.31 7.75
CA GLN A 474 7.54 -28.59 8.06
C GLN A 474 8.21 -27.42 8.78
N LYS A 475 8.82 -27.71 9.94
CA LYS A 475 9.06 -26.72 11.01
C LYS A 475 10.38 -25.93 10.97
N ASN A 476 11.36 -26.22 10.11
CA ASN A 476 12.70 -25.62 10.29
C ASN A 476 13.34 -24.94 9.06
N SER A 477 12.67 -24.81 7.91
CA SER A 477 13.19 -24.06 6.75
C SER A 477 12.08 -23.31 6.01
N PRO A 478 12.28 -22.04 5.61
CA PRO A 478 11.29 -21.32 4.81
C PRO A 478 11.07 -22.04 3.48
N ILE A 479 9.83 -22.47 3.21
CA ILE A 479 9.47 -23.15 1.97
C ILE A 479 9.16 -22.09 0.92
N ILE A 480 10.16 -21.73 0.11
CA ILE A 480 10.01 -20.76 -0.98
C ILE A 480 10.41 -21.43 -2.30
N ARG A 481 9.52 -21.35 -3.31
CA ARG A 481 9.80 -21.85 -4.66
C ARG A 481 10.65 -20.83 -5.42
N ALA A 482 11.88 -21.20 -5.77
CA ALA A 482 12.73 -20.38 -6.63
C ALA A 482 12.10 -20.23 -8.02
N ARG A 483 12.44 -19.14 -8.70
CA ARG A 483 11.79 -18.69 -9.94
C ARG A 483 12.65 -17.68 -10.69
N VAL A 484 12.36 -17.48 -11.97
CA VAL A 484 13.03 -16.48 -12.82
C VAL A 484 12.08 -15.35 -13.19
N GLY A 485 12.62 -14.16 -13.44
CA GLY A 485 11.85 -13.02 -13.98
C GLY A 485 10.72 -12.52 -13.06
N HIS A 486 10.79 -12.86 -11.77
CA HIS A 486 9.89 -12.38 -10.72
C HIS A 486 10.27 -10.97 -10.28
N SER A 487 9.37 -10.27 -9.59
CA SER A 487 9.70 -9.04 -8.86
C SER A 487 10.04 -9.37 -7.43
N MET A 488 11.05 -8.69 -6.88
CA MET A 488 11.42 -8.74 -5.47
C MET A 488 11.66 -7.31 -4.99
N LEU A 489 11.07 -6.94 -3.86
CA LEU A 489 11.16 -5.62 -3.25
C LEU A 489 11.43 -5.77 -1.75
N PHE A 490 12.24 -4.90 -1.18
CA PHE A 490 12.52 -4.90 0.26
C PHE A 490 11.79 -3.75 0.93
N HIS A 491 11.06 -4.05 2.01
CA HIS A 491 10.41 -3.05 2.85
C HIS A 491 11.22 -2.85 4.14
N PRO A 492 11.85 -1.67 4.35
CA PRO A 492 12.70 -1.42 5.51
C PRO A 492 11.91 -1.45 6.83
N GLY A 493 10.73 -0.81 6.89
CA GLY A 493 9.90 -0.80 8.11
C GLY A 493 9.42 -2.19 8.57
N LEU A 494 8.90 -3.00 7.65
CA LEU A 494 8.41 -4.36 7.96
C LEU A 494 9.53 -5.40 8.04
N ARG A 495 10.72 -5.09 7.49
CA ARG A 495 11.84 -6.02 7.31
C ARG A 495 11.42 -7.27 6.53
N GLU A 496 10.68 -7.06 5.45
CA GLU A 496 10.13 -8.10 4.59
C GLU A 496 10.59 -7.95 3.14
N LEU A 497 10.91 -9.08 2.50
CA LEU A 497 11.05 -9.21 1.05
C LEU A 497 9.71 -9.60 0.44
N PHE A 498 9.12 -8.70 -0.33
CA PHE A 498 7.92 -8.94 -1.11
C PHE A 498 8.30 -9.57 -2.46
N VAL A 499 7.77 -10.75 -2.75
CA VAL A 499 8.06 -11.49 -3.97
C VAL A 499 6.77 -11.87 -4.66
N PHE A 500 6.67 -11.54 -5.95
CA PHE A 500 5.49 -11.90 -6.74
C PHE A 500 5.81 -12.24 -8.19
N ALA A 501 4.89 -13.01 -8.78
CA ALA A 501 4.92 -13.47 -10.16
C ALA A 501 6.21 -14.26 -10.51
N GLY A 502 6.59 -14.22 -11.79
CA GLY A 502 7.73 -14.93 -12.35
C GLY A 502 7.36 -16.24 -13.01
N GLN A 503 8.38 -17.01 -13.36
CA GLN A 503 8.21 -18.28 -14.05
C GLN A 503 9.06 -19.36 -13.39
N ARG A 504 8.48 -20.56 -13.30
CA ARG A 504 9.18 -21.77 -12.91
C ARG A 504 8.94 -22.83 -13.97
N ARG A 505 10.00 -23.28 -14.65
CA ARG A 505 9.89 -24.20 -15.82
C ARG A 505 8.90 -23.63 -16.87
N ARG A 506 7.77 -24.30 -17.12
CA ARG A 506 6.70 -23.84 -18.03
C ARG A 506 5.53 -23.15 -17.30
N GLU A 507 5.56 -23.10 -15.97
CA GLU A 507 4.52 -22.52 -15.12
C GLU A 507 4.77 -21.02 -14.92
N TYR A 508 3.82 -20.18 -15.31
CA TYR A 508 3.79 -18.77 -14.91
C TYR A 508 3.15 -18.68 -13.54
N LEU A 509 3.89 -18.12 -12.60
CA LEU A 509 3.46 -17.94 -11.23
C LEU A 509 2.74 -16.60 -11.10
N ASN A 510 1.72 -16.57 -10.25
CA ASN A 510 0.97 -15.36 -9.86
C ASN A 510 0.78 -15.28 -8.33
N ASP A 511 1.44 -16.14 -7.56
CA ASP A 511 1.49 -16.02 -6.11
C ASP A 511 2.23 -14.74 -5.71
N PHE A 512 1.83 -14.23 -4.55
CA PHE A 512 2.43 -13.07 -3.90
C PHE A 512 2.66 -13.42 -2.43
N PHE A 513 3.89 -13.28 -1.96
CA PHE A 513 4.23 -13.55 -0.57
C PHE A 513 5.27 -12.55 -0.06
N ALA A 514 5.31 -12.42 1.26
CA ALA A 514 6.35 -11.70 2.00
C ALA A 514 7.23 -12.69 2.75
N PHE A 515 8.54 -12.47 2.73
CA PHE A 515 9.52 -13.20 3.53
C PHE A 515 10.16 -12.25 4.54
N ASN A 516 9.95 -12.49 5.82
CA ASN A 516 10.55 -11.68 6.88
C ASN A 516 12.03 -12.07 7.06
N VAL A 517 12.93 -11.11 6.84
CA VAL A 517 14.38 -11.40 6.76
C VAL A 517 15.03 -11.68 8.12
N ASP A 518 14.39 -11.29 9.22
CA ASP A 518 14.91 -11.51 10.57
C ASP A 518 14.43 -12.84 11.17
N THR A 519 13.17 -13.20 10.93
CA THR A 519 12.54 -14.41 11.50
C THR A 519 12.53 -15.60 10.53
N HIS A 520 12.82 -15.36 9.25
CA HIS A 520 12.73 -16.30 8.15
C HIS A 520 11.32 -16.89 7.97
N GLN A 521 10.27 -16.20 8.42
CA GLN A 521 8.89 -16.62 8.21
C GLN A 521 8.37 -16.15 6.85
N VAL A 522 7.55 -16.99 6.21
CA VAL A 522 6.89 -16.69 4.94
C VAL A 522 5.41 -16.43 5.20
N ARG A 523 4.93 -15.28 4.76
CA ARG A 523 3.52 -14.88 4.81
C ARG A 523 2.96 -14.86 3.40
N VAL A 524 2.04 -15.77 3.09
CA VAL A 524 1.36 -15.81 1.79
C VAL A 524 0.31 -14.71 1.77
N ILE A 525 0.44 -13.78 0.82
CA ILE A 525 -0.51 -12.69 0.58
C ILE A 525 -1.57 -13.17 -0.41
N TRP A 526 -1.13 -13.88 -1.45
CA TRP A 526 -2.00 -14.48 -2.46
C TRP A 526 -1.39 -15.78 -3.01
N ASN A 527 -2.23 -16.79 -3.24
CA ASN A 527 -1.80 -18.13 -3.63
C ASN A 527 -2.06 -18.47 -5.11
N GLY A 528 -2.64 -17.56 -5.89
CA GLY A 528 -2.87 -17.76 -7.33
C GLY A 528 -4.23 -18.32 -7.73
N ASP A 529 -5.10 -18.70 -6.78
CA ASP A 529 -6.31 -19.47 -7.06
C ASP A 529 -7.55 -18.58 -7.24
N SER A 530 -8.00 -18.41 -8.48
CA SER A 530 -9.16 -17.58 -8.84
C SER A 530 -10.53 -18.21 -8.51
N ASN A 531 -10.55 -19.44 -7.96
CA ASN A 531 -11.77 -20.20 -7.65
C ASN A 531 -12.28 -20.04 -6.21
N VAL A 532 -11.62 -19.23 -5.37
CA VAL A 532 -12.16 -18.87 -4.05
C VAL A 532 -13.05 -17.63 -4.23
N PRO A 533 -14.37 -17.71 -3.95
CA PRO A 533 -15.21 -16.53 -3.98
C PRO A 533 -14.67 -15.57 -2.92
N SER A 534 -14.37 -14.34 -3.32
CA SER A 534 -14.03 -13.24 -2.42
C SER A 534 -15.12 -13.09 -1.37
N LYS A 535 -14.89 -13.66 -0.18
CA LYS A 535 -15.68 -13.36 1.01
C LYS A 535 -15.29 -11.96 1.45
N GLY A 536 -15.97 -10.97 0.88
CA GLY A 536 -15.78 -9.56 1.20
C GLY A 536 -15.93 -8.71 -0.05
N LYS A 537 -17.13 -8.17 -0.27
CA LYS A 537 -17.23 -6.86 -0.91
C LYS A 537 -16.50 -5.90 0.04
N ASP A 538 -15.36 -5.38 -0.41
CA ASP A 538 -14.77 -4.06 -0.05
C ASP A 538 -13.23 -4.02 -0.17
N THR A 539 -12.56 -5.09 -0.62
CA THR A 539 -11.15 -5.00 -1.05
C THR A 539 -11.04 -5.30 -2.53
N HIS A 540 -10.91 -4.26 -3.36
CA HIS A 540 -10.47 -4.37 -4.74
C HIS A 540 -8.99 -4.82 -4.77
N VAL A 541 -8.69 -6.07 -4.42
CA VAL A 541 -7.34 -6.61 -4.59
C VAL A 541 -7.19 -6.92 -6.09
N SER A 542 -6.85 -5.90 -6.90
CA SER A 542 -6.53 -6.10 -8.30
C SER A 542 -5.11 -6.63 -8.44
N ILE A 543 -4.93 -7.93 -8.23
CA ILE A 543 -3.61 -8.55 -8.40
C ILE A 543 -3.23 -8.52 -9.89
N PRO A 544 -2.00 -8.10 -10.24
CA PRO A 544 -1.54 -8.08 -11.62
C PRO A 544 -1.74 -9.44 -12.30
N ALA A 545 -2.23 -9.42 -13.54
CA ALA A 545 -2.35 -10.63 -14.35
C ALA A 545 -0.99 -11.35 -14.50
N THR A 546 -1.00 -12.67 -14.66
CA THR A 546 0.20 -13.49 -14.91
C THR A 546 1.04 -12.89 -16.05
N GLY A 547 2.31 -12.60 -15.79
CA GLY A 547 3.23 -12.04 -16.78
C GLY A 547 4.68 -12.44 -16.52
N TYR A 548 5.45 -12.55 -17.59
CA TYR A 548 6.91 -12.66 -17.53
C TYR A 548 7.50 -11.26 -17.41
N THR A 549 8.51 -11.06 -16.55
CA THR A 549 9.26 -9.80 -16.43
C THR A 549 8.41 -8.57 -16.06
N GLN A 550 7.60 -8.70 -15.02
CA GLN A 550 6.99 -7.54 -14.38
C GLN A 550 8.07 -6.72 -13.68
N ARG A 551 7.91 -5.40 -13.68
CA ARG A 551 8.79 -4.48 -12.95
C ARG A 551 7.96 -3.82 -11.87
N ALA A 552 8.57 -3.64 -10.72
CA ALA A 552 7.90 -3.11 -9.56
C ALA A 552 8.82 -2.21 -8.77
N THR A 553 8.23 -1.30 -8.02
CA THR A 553 8.88 -0.49 -7.00
C THR A 553 7.97 -0.43 -5.78
N ILE A 554 8.53 -0.08 -4.63
CA ILE A 554 7.81 0.07 -3.38
C ILE A 554 8.00 1.49 -2.85
N ASP A 555 6.92 2.06 -2.33
CA ASP A 555 6.97 3.22 -1.44
C ASP A 555 6.70 2.71 -0.01
N PRO A 556 7.75 2.59 0.83
CA PRO A 556 7.61 2.02 2.16
C PRO A 556 7.01 3.01 3.18
N ASP A 557 6.89 4.30 2.85
CA ASP A 557 6.25 5.28 3.72
C ASP A 557 4.72 5.24 3.55
N LEU A 558 4.26 4.84 2.36
CA LEU A 558 2.85 4.66 2.04
C LEU A 558 2.36 3.20 2.16
N ASP A 559 3.25 2.25 2.42
CA ASP A 559 2.98 0.80 2.36
C ASP A 559 2.45 0.35 0.98
N GLU A 560 2.89 0.99 -0.11
CA GLU A 560 2.35 0.79 -1.47
C GLU A 560 3.36 0.12 -2.42
N ILE A 561 2.91 -0.88 -3.17
CA ILE A 561 3.71 -1.49 -4.26
C ILE A 561 3.15 -1.10 -5.62
N TYR A 562 4.00 -0.48 -6.44
CA TYR A 562 3.67 -0.05 -7.79
C TYR A 562 4.17 -1.08 -8.79
N VAL A 563 3.26 -1.74 -9.51
CA VAL A 563 3.58 -2.77 -10.50
C VAL A 563 3.30 -2.27 -11.91
N LEU A 564 4.35 -2.31 -12.75
CA LEU A 564 4.25 -2.09 -14.18
C LEU A 564 4.04 -3.42 -14.91
N SER A 565 2.88 -3.58 -15.55
CA SER A 565 2.52 -4.80 -16.28
C SER A 565 2.23 -4.51 -17.76
N VAL A 566 2.71 -5.42 -18.63
CA VAL A 566 2.43 -5.40 -20.07
C VAL A 566 1.40 -6.48 -20.36
N ARG A 567 0.21 -6.07 -20.83
CA ARG A 567 -0.83 -7.01 -21.29
C ARG A 567 -0.38 -7.58 -22.64
N ARG A 568 -0.31 -8.91 -22.78
CA ARG A 568 0.03 -9.59 -24.06
C ARG A 568 -0.85 -9.01 -25.18
N GLY A 569 -0.21 -8.41 -26.19
CA GLY A 569 -0.86 -7.83 -27.37
C GLY A 569 -0.76 -6.31 -27.52
N LEU A 570 -0.33 -5.57 -26.50
CA LEU A 570 -0.12 -4.11 -26.57
C LEU A 570 1.38 -3.77 -26.67
N LYS A 571 1.72 -2.79 -27.53
CA LYS A 571 3.09 -2.31 -27.74
C LYS A 571 3.62 -1.39 -26.63
N LEU A 572 2.79 -1.04 -25.63
CA LEU A 572 3.14 -0.14 -24.54
C LEU A 572 2.67 -0.70 -23.18
N PRO A 573 3.35 -0.39 -22.07
CA PRO A 573 2.86 -0.67 -20.73
C PRO A 573 1.49 -0.01 -20.56
N SER A 574 0.52 -0.75 -20.03
CA SER A 574 -0.88 -0.31 -20.06
C SER A 574 -1.45 0.06 -18.69
N HIS A 575 -0.84 -0.41 -17.59
CA HIS A 575 -1.39 -0.23 -16.25
C HIS A 575 -0.26 -0.14 -15.22
N VAL A 576 -0.39 0.81 -14.29
CA VAL A 576 0.28 0.81 -12.98
C VAL A 576 -0.74 0.29 -11.99
N ILE A 577 -0.39 -0.76 -11.26
CA ILE A 577 -1.24 -1.34 -10.21
C ILE A 577 -0.60 -0.99 -8.88
N ILE A 578 -1.38 -0.37 -7.99
CA ILE A 578 -1.02 -0.12 -6.60
C ILE A 578 -1.59 -1.28 -5.80
N ILE A 579 -0.71 -2.01 -5.10
CA ILE A 579 -1.05 -3.18 -4.27
C ILE A 579 -0.83 -2.83 -2.81
#